data_AF-A0A818R657-F1
#
_entry.id   AF-A0A818R657-F1
#
_cell.length_a   1.000
_cell.length_b   1.000
_cell.length_c   1.000
_cell.angle_alpha   90.00
_cell.angle_beta   90.00
_cell.angle_gamma   90.00
#
_symmetry.space_group_name_H-M   'P 1'
#
loop_
_entity.id
_entity.type
_entity.pdbx_description
1 polymer ?
#
loop_
_entity_poly.entity_id
_entity_poly.type
_entity_poly.pdbx_seq_one_letter_code
_entity_poly.pdbx_strand_id
1 'polypeptide(L)'
;MECSQPFLTGSFYEHDHQPLCELHYHQRRGSLCSSCQKPIGGRCITAMGRKYHVEHFICSYCTRQLQNGTFKEYQNKPYCHPCFIKLFA
;
A
#
# COMPACT_ATOMS: atom_id res chain seq x y z
N MET A 1 13.95 16.66 0.93
CA MET A 1 13.00 17.75 1.22
C MET A 1 12.37 17.42 2.54
N GLU A 2 13.00 17.93 3.58
CA GLU A 2 12.70 17.66 4.97
C GLU A 2 11.27 18.04 5.34
N CYS A 3 10.67 17.23 6.20
CA CYS A 3 9.45 17.57 6.91
C CYS A 3 9.75 18.74 7.86
N SER A 4 9.64 19.97 7.38
CA SER A 4 9.69 21.18 8.23
C SER A 4 8.34 21.47 8.91
N GLN A 5 7.41 20.51 8.95
CA GLN A 5 6.19 20.69 9.72
C GLN A 5 6.53 20.55 11.21
N PRO A 6 6.27 21.59 12.02
CA PRO A 6 6.34 21.43 13.47
C PRO A 6 5.42 20.29 13.86
N PHE A 7 5.87 19.41 14.77
CA PHE A 7 5.05 18.34 15.31
C PHE A 7 3.92 18.97 16.13
N LEU A 8 2.86 19.45 15.46
CA LEU A 8 1.75 20.20 16.07
C LEU A 8 1.08 19.43 17.22
N THR A 9 1.21 18.10 17.23
CA THR A 9 0.61 17.20 18.22
C THR A 9 1.63 16.54 19.15
N GLY A 10 2.94 16.85 19.04
CA GLY A 10 3.98 16.29 19.91
C GLY A 10 4.36 14.82 19.64
N SER A 11 3.69 14.13 18.70
CA SER A 11 4.03 12.75 18.33
C SER A 11 4.96 12.71 17.11
N PHE A 12 6.17 12.19 17.29
CA PHE A 12 7.14 11.91 16.23
C PHE A 12 7.51 10.43 16.25
N TYR A 13 7.95 9.90 15.11
CA TYR A 13 8.49 8.55 15.00
C TYR A 13 10.00 8.63 14.74
N GLU A 14 10.79 7.92 15.54
CA GLU A 14 12.26 7.90 15.38
C GLU A 14 12.71 6.79 14.42
N HIS A 15 13.56 7.14 13.44
CA HIS A 15 14.25 6.19 12.56
C HIS A 15 15.63 6.76 12.20
N ASP A 16 16.70 5.96 12.32
CA ASP A 16 18.10 6.44 12.09
C ASP A 16 18.45 7.71 12.88
N HIS A 17 18.00 7.81 14.14
CA HIS A 17 18.18 9.00 14.99
C HIS A 17 17.58 10.31 14.43
N GLN A 18 16.71 10.22 13.42
CA GLN A 18 15.98 11.37 12.88
C GLN A 18 14.51 11.30 13.28
N PRO A 19 13.94 12.39 13.84
CA PRO A 19 12.52 12.48 14.09
C PRO A 19 11.79 12.67 12.74
N LEU A 20 10.97 11.69 12.39
CA LEU A 20 10.15 11.71 11.18
C LEU A 20 8.68 11.87 11.55
N CYS A 21 7.92 12.60 10.73
CA CYS A 21 6.48 12.50 10.79
C CYS A 21 6.03 11.10 10.38
N GLU A 22 4.85 10.68 10.82
CA GLU A 22 4.28 9.36 10.52
C GLU A 22 4.39 9.02 9.03
N LEU A 23 4.01 9.95 8.15
CA LEU A 23 4.07 9.75 6.70
C LEU A 23 5.50 9.43 6.22
N HIS A 24 6.50 10.22 6.62
CA HIS A 24 7.88 10.03 6.18
C HIS A 24 8.53 8.79 6.80
N TYR A 25 8.19 8.46 8.05
CA TYR A 25 8.62 7.21 8.69
C TYR A 25 8.15 6.01 7.88
N HIS A 26 6.86 5.96 7.54
CA HIS A 26 6.31 4.88 6.74
C HIS A 26 6.81 4.89 5.29
N GLN A 27 7.10 6.06 4.72
CA GLN A 27 7.72 6.18 3.40
C GLN A 27 9.14 5.61 3.39
N ARG A 28 9.98 5.97 4.37
CA ARG A 28 11.35 5.45 4.52
C ARG A 28 11.37 3.94 4.79
N ARG A 29 10.42 3.43 5.56
CA ARG A 29 10.28 1.99 5.83
C ARG A 29 9.63 1.20 4.70
N GLY A 30 9.08 1.85 3.68
CA GLY A 30 8.38 1.18 2.58
C GLY A 30 7.04 0.56 3.00
N SER A 31 6.37 1.13 4.00
CA SER A 31 5.08 0.67 4.55
C SER A 31 3.89 1.48 4.04
N LEU A 32 4.01 2.11 2.88
CA LEU A 32 2.92 2.85 2.24
C LEU A 32 2.08 1.94 1.34
N CYS A 33 0.78 2.17 1.33
CA CYS A 33 -0.13 1.51 0.40
C CYS A 33 0.10 2.04 -1.02
N SER A 34 0.41 1.17 -1.99
CA SER A 34 0.62 1.60 -3.37
C SER A 34 -0.65 2.12 -4.05
N SER A 35 -1.84 1.84 -3.51
CA SER A 35 -3.13 2.30 -4.07
C SER A 35 -3.50 3.70 -3.58
N CYS A 36 -3.43 3.96 -2.27
CA CYS A 36 -3.84 5.24 -1.68
C CYS A 36 -2.70 6.11 -1.16
N GLN A 37 -1.45 5.65 -1.25
CA GLN A 37 -0.23 6.32 -0.76
C GLN A 37 -0.26 6.69 0.74
N LYS A 38 -1.14 6.05 1.52
CA LYS A 38 -1.23 6.25 2.97
C LYS A 38 -0.41 5.22 3.76
N PRO A 39 0.12 5.58 4.95
CA PRO A 39 0.75 4.66 5.88
C PRO A 39 -0.14 3.46 6.22
N ILE A 40 0.42 2.26 6.16
CA ILE A 40 -0.25 1.05 6.63
C ILE A 40 0.22 0.78 8.07
N GLY A 41 -0.63 1.12 9.05
CA GLY A 41 -0.34 0.94 10.48
C GLY A 41 -0.59 -0.48 11.01
N GLY A 42 -1.10 -1.40 10.20
CA GLY A 42 -1.51 -2.73 10.64
C GLY A 42 -1.36 -3.82 9.57
N ARG A 43 -2.35 -4.72 9.48
CA ARG A 43 -2.34 -5.81 8.49
C ARG A 43 -2.28 -5.22 7.07
N CYS A 44 -1.31 -5.70 6.30
CA CYS A 44 -1.12 -5.32 4.91
C CYS A 44 -1.11 -6.55 4.00
N ILE A 45 -1.45 -6.33 2.74
CA ILE A 45 -1.27 -7.30 1.66
C ILE A 45 0.02 -6.93 0.95
N THR A 46 0.93 -7.89 0.83
CA THR A 46 2.14 -7.75 0.02
C THR A 46 1.93 -8.54 -1.27
N ALA A 47 1.90 -7.85 -2.39
CA ALA A 47 1.64 -8.41 -3.71
C ALA A 47 2.42 -7.58 -4.75
N MET A 48 2.88 -8.21 -5.83
CA MET A 48 3.52 -7.48 -6.95
C MET A 48 4.75 -6.65 -6.50
N GLY A 49 5.46 -7.11 -5.46
CA GLY A 49 6.55 -6.37 -4.82
C GLY A 49 6.14 -5.10 -4.07
N ARG A 50 4.84 -4.86 -3.87
CA ARG A 50 4.27 -3.66 -3.26
C ARG A 50 3.37 -4.03 -2.08
N LYS A 51 3.13 -3.05 -1.20
CA LYS A 51 2.20 -3.20 -0.06
C LYS A 51 0.90 -2.48 -0.35
N TYR A 52 -0.20 -3.06 0.11
CA TYR A 52 -1.54 -2.53 -0.01
C TYR A 52 -2.27 -2.70 1.31
N HIS A 53 -3.20 -1.80 1.61
CA HIS A 53 -4.22 -2.12 2.61
C HIS A 53 -5.07 -3.28 2.11
N VAL A 54 -5.56 -4.10 3.04
CA VAL A 54 -6.47 -5.22 2.74
C VAL A 54 -7.68 -4.75 1.90
N GLU A 55 -8.22 -3.57 2.24
CA GLU A 55 -9.38 -2.99 1.58
C GLU A 55 -9.08 -2.39 0.21
N HIS A 56 -7.83 -1.95 0.00
CA HIS A 56 -7.38 -1.32 -1.23
C HIS A 56 -6.79 -2.32 -2.23
N PHE A 57 -6.68 -3.59 -1.86
CA PHE A 57 -6.26 -4.66 -2.76
C PHE A 57 -7.47 -5.22 -3.50
N ILE A 58 -7.89 -4.51 -4.53
CA ILE A 58 -9.10 -4.79 -5.31
C ILE A 58 -8.77 -5.08 -6.77
N CYS A 59 -9.65 -5.83 -7.44
CA CYS A 59 -9.52 -6.09 -8.87
C CYS A 59 -9.57 -4.77 -9.66
N SER A 60 -8.60 -4.57 -10.54
CA SER A 60 -8.52 -3.36 -11.38
C SER A 60 -9.64 -3.24 -12.42
N TYR A 61 -10.45 -4.30 -12.60
CA TYR A 61 -11.58 -4.31 -13.51
C TYR A 61 -12.93 -4.23 -12.80
N CYS A 62 -13.19 -5.16 -11.87
CA CYS A 62 -14.50 -5.26 -11.19
C CYS A 62 -14.51 -4.65 -9.78
N THR A 63 -13.40 -4.06 -9.34
CA THR A 63 -13.21 -3.42 -8.02
C THR A 63 -13.55 -4.30 -6.81
N ARG A 64 -13.70 -5.62 -6.99
CA ARG A 64 -13.92 -6.58 -5.92
C ARG A 64 -12.63 -6.76 -5.10
N GLN A 65 -12.77 -6.81 -3.78
CA GLN A 65 -11.65 -7.16 -2.89
C GLN A 65 -11.06 -8.52 -3.26
N LEU A 66 -9.73 -8.52 -3.38
CA LEU A 66 -8.94 -9.70 -3.65
C LEU A 66 -8.32 -10.15 -2.32
N GLN A 67 -8.32 -11.46 -2.10
CA GLN A 67 -7.66 -12.06 -0.95
C GLN A 67 -6.27 -12.55 -1.34
N ASN A 68 -5.39 -12.71 -0.34
CA ASN A 68 -4.07 -13.29 -0.54
C ASN A 68 -4.19 -14.65 -1.24
N GLY A 69 -3.51 -14.81 -2.38
CA GLY A 69 -3.37 -16.09 -3.08
C GLY A 69 -4.36 -16.38 -4.21
N THR A 70 -5.44 -15.61 -4.39
CA THR A 70 -6.49 -15.90 -5.41
C THR A 70 -6.50 -14.94 -6.61
N PHE A 71 -5.58 -13.98 -6.65
CA PHE A 71 -5.53 -12.98 -7.72
C PHE A 71 -4.54 -13.36 -8.84
N LYS A 72 -4.71 -12.74 -9.99
CA LYS A 72 -3.76 -12.77 -11.09
C LYS A 72 -3.17 -11.39 -11.30
N GLU A 73 -1.87 -11.34 -11.54
CA GLU A 73 -1.16 -10.13 -11.89
C GLU A 73 -1.13 -9.96 -13.41
N TYR A 74 -1.45 -8.76 -13.90
CA TYR A 74 -1.21 -8.38 -15.28
C TYR A 74 -0.80 -6.91 -15.36
N GLN A 75 0.31 -6.60 -16.02
CA GLN A 75 0.83 -5.22 -16.16
C GLN A 75 0.87 -4.42 -14.84
N ASN A 76 1.38 -5.01 -13.75
CA ASN A 76 1.41 -4.40 -12.41
C ASN A 76 0.02 -4.04 -11.83
N LYS A 77 -1.06 -4.64 -12.35
CA LYS A 77 -2.42 -4.47 -11.86
C LYS A 77 -3.00 -5.82 -11.41
N PRO A 78 -3.64 -5.89 -10.22
CA PRO A 78 -4.21 -7.11 -9.73
C PRO A 78 -5.61 -7.32 -10.34
N TYR A 79 -5.89 -8.54 -10.79
CA TYR A 79 -7.16 -8.96 -11.39
C TYR A 79 -7.73 -10.18 -10.68
N CYS A 80 -9.05 -10.22 -10.61
CA CYS A 80 -9.78 -11.39 -10.14
C CYS A 80 -9.64 -12.53 -11.17
N HIS A 81 -9.60 -13.79 -10.73
CA HIS A 81 -9.48 -14.94 -11.65
C HIS A 81 -10.49 -14.90 -12.83
N PRO A 82 -11.80 -14.69 -12.62
CA PRO A 82 -12.74 -14.62 -13.75
C PRO A 82 -12.55 -13.38 -14.63
N CYS A 83 -12.12 -12.25 -14.04
CA CYS A 83 -11.82 -11.02 -14.78
C CYS A 83 -10.61 -11.21 -15.69
N PHE A 84 -9.58 -11.88 -15.17
CA PHE A 84 -8.35 -12.15 -15.88
C PHE A 84 -8.62 -13.05 -17.09
N ILE A 85 -9.36 -14.14 -16.90
CA ILE A 85 -9.76 -15.03 -18.00
C ILE A 85 -10.57 -14.23 -19.04
N LYS A 86 -11.59 -13.47 -18.61
CA LYS A 86 -12.43 -12.71 -19.55
C LYS A 86 -11.68 -11.65 -20.38
N LEU A 87 -10.61 -11.06 -19.83
CA LEU A 87 -9.88 -9.96 -20.47
C LEU A 87 -8.62 -10.40 -21.22
N PHE A 88 -8.00 -11.51 -20.80
CA PHE A 88 -6.65 -11.90 -21.24
C PHE A 88 -6.51 -13.37 -21.66
N ALA A 89 -7.57 -14.18 -21.58
CA ALA A 89 -7.60 -15.56 -22.10
C ALA A 89 -8.58 -15.65 -23.27
#